data_AF-A0A1H9ESB3-F1
#
_entry.id   AF-A0A1H9ESB3-F1
#
_cell.length_a   1.000
_cell.length_b   1.000
_cell.length_c   1.000
_cell.angle_alpha   90.00
_cell.angle_beta   90.00
_cell.angle_gamma   90.00
#
_symmetry.space_group_name_H-M   'P 1'
#
loop_
_entity.id
_entity.type
_entity.pdbx_description
1 polymer ?
#
loop_
_entity_poly.entity_id
_entity_poly.type
_entity_poly.pdbx_seq_one_letter_code
_entity_poly.pdbx_strand_id
1 'polypeptide(L)'
;MSLCPTCGNHNYLCQQCKMDDLEDRLGLPSEHFDADAGIVCWVEDLHGDWHASMYFEGSQHVSACGEIFETPVANIRHDPRRLDRAHTCDDCIARLEAEDEDDETVPDGGGFAPASELRADGGEVDIYEWVLENVHEYSAGADSRWGSRDNLVHQGRKLDGASKDDVQKAITRAVDNEDLISWHGLLSRAEIDRLREIVRIEHEEHEITRQILVGKCNKLIATKKRERAGESAEPEAAINGGETA
;
A
#
# COMPACT_ATOMS: atom_id res chain seq x y z
N MET A 1 28.91 -16.27 -29.88
CA MET A 1 29.62 -15.37 -28.96
C MET A 1 29.44 -13.96 -29.47
N SER A 2 28.39 -13.30 -28.97
CA SER A 2 28.02 -11.93 -29.31
C SER A 2 29.11 -10.99 -28.80
N LEU A 3 29.68 -10.17 -29.67
CA LEU A 3 30.62 -9.11 -29.32
C LEU A 3 29.86 -8.07 -28.49
N CYS A 4 30.29 -7.80 -27.25
CA CYS A 4 29.76 -6.65 -26.50
C CYS A 4 30.20 -5.35 -27.20
N PRO A 5 29.28 -4.55 -27.78
CA PRO A 5 29.63 -3.36 -28.56
C PRO A 5 30.24 -2.24 -27.70
N THR A 6 30.13 -2.34 -26.37
CA THR A 6 30.54 -1.32 -25.40
C THR A 6 31.97 -1.53 -24.88
N CYS A 7 32.43 -2.78 -24.68
CA CYS A 7 33.73 -3.06 -24.04
C CYS A 7 34.70 -3.96 -24.81
N GLY A 8 34.37 -4.38 -26.04
CA GLY A 8 35.33 -5.09 -26.89
C GLY A 8 35.76 -6.48 -26.39
N ASN A 9 34.93 -7.17 -25.61
CA ASN A 9 35.12 -8.56 -25.14
C ASN A 9 36.24 -8.80 -24.10
N HIS A 10 36.58 -7.83 -23.25
CA HIS A 10 37.34 -8.12 -22.03
C HIS A 10 36.40 -8.59 -20.91
N ASN A 11 36.62 -9.80 -20.36
CA ASN A 11 35.69 -10.45 -19.42
C ASN A 11 35.27 -9.56 -18.23
N TYR A 12 36.20 -8.84 -17.60
CA TYR A 12 35.90 -7.96 -16.46
C TYR A 12 35.13 -6.68 -16.86
N LEU A 13 35.35 -6.16 -18.07
CA LEU A 13 34.59 -5.02 -18.60
C LEU A 13 33.19 -5.43 -19.09
N CYS A 14 33.01 -6.71 -19.43
CA CYS A 14 31.71 -7.24 -19.85
C CYS A 14 30.74 -7.38 -18.66
N GLN A 15 31.25 -7.64 -17.46
CA GLN A 15 30.46 -7.57 -16.23
C GLN A 15 30.01 -6.13 -15.96
N GLN A 16 30.93 -5.16 -15.97
CA GLN A 16 30.57 -3.75 -15.77
C GLN A 16 29.54 -3.26 -16.79
N CYS A 17 29.71 -3.53 -18.09
CA CYS A 17 28.74 -3.10 -19.09
C CYS A 17 27.37 -3.77 -18.96
N LYS A 18 27.31 -5.01 -18.44
CA LYS A 18 26.03 -5.64 -18.11
C LYS A 18 25.37 -4.96 -16.92
N MET A 19 26.15 -4.56 -15.93
CA MET A 19 25.65 -3.81 -14.77
C MET A 19 25.15 -2.43 -15.20
N ASP A 20 25.90 -1.70 -16.02
CA ASP A 20 25.49 -0.39 -16.52
C ASP A 20 24.18 -0.47 -17.35
N ASP A 21 24.03 -1.45 -18.26
CA ASP A 21 22.78 -1.66 -19.04
C ASP A 21 21.58 -2.01 -18.13
N LEU A 22 21.85 -2.82 -17.12
CA LEU A 22 20.86 -3.21 -16.14
C LEU A 22 20.45 -1.95 -15.32
N GLU A 23 21.39 -1.12 -14.85
CA GLU A 23 21.12 0.10 -14.07
C GLU A 23 20.26 1.08 -14.85
N ASP A 24 20.62 1.33 -16.11
CA ASP A 24 19.89 2.22 -17.02
C ASP A 24 18.45 1.76 -17.26
N ARG A 25 18.21 0.44 -17.29
CA ARG A 25 16.89 -0.13 -17.55
C ARG A 25 15.99 -0.16 -16.32
N LEU A 26 16.57 -0.30 -15.13
CA LEU A 26 15.86 -0.80 -13.97
C LEU A 26 16.01 0.09 -12.71
N GLY A 27 17.02 0.97 -12.62
CA GLY A 27 17.21 1.92 -11.51
C GLY A 27 18.03 1.38 -10.33
N LEU A 28 18.26 2.23 -9.30
CA LEU A 28 19.11 1.90 -8.15
C LEU A 28 18.30 1.31 -6.98
N PRO A 29 18.87 0.35 -6.22
CA PRO A 29 18.18 -0.24 -5.06
C PRO A 29 17.75 0.75 -3.97
N SER A 30 18.53 1.82 -3.74
CA SER A 30 18.22 2.87 -2.76
C SER A 30 17.00 3.72 -3.12
N GLU A 31 16.58 3.70 -4.39
CA GLU A 31 15.42 4.46 -4.89
C GLU A 31 14.09 3.73 -4.65
N HIS A 32 14.13 2.49 -4.18
CA HIS A 32 12.97 1.59 -4.12
C HIS A 32 12.77 0.87 -2.78
N PHE A 33 13.49 1.28 -1.74
CA PHE A 33 13.49 0.65 -0.42
C PHE A 33 12.43 1.27 0.52
N ASP A 34 11.36 0.52 0.82
CA ASP A 34 10.39 0.80 1.91
C ASP A 34 10.41 -0.41 2.87
N ALA A 35 10.70 -0.19 4.15
CA ALA A 35 11.15 -1.23 5.09
C ALA A 35 10.04 -1.98 5.85
N ASP A 36 8.78 -1.89 5.42
CA ASP A 36 7.66 -2.41 6.22
C ASP A 36 7.03 -3.67 5.60
N ALA A 37 7.54 -4.82 6.07
CA ALA A 37 7.03 -6.20 6.00
C ALA A 37 7.13 -7.00 4.67
N GLY A 38 7.90 -8.10 4.72
CA GLY A 38 7.92 -9.18 3.72
C GLY A 38 9.13 -9.18 2.79
N ILE A 39 8.93 -9.65 1.55
CA ILE A 39 9.89 -9.50 0.45
C ILE A 39 9.98 -8.00 0.12
N VAL A 40 11.15 -7.40 0.35
CA VAL A 40 11.40 -5.98 0.08
C VAL A 40 11.44 -5.73 -1.43
N CYS A 41 12.07 -6.64 -2.17
CA CYS A 41 12.12 -6.61 -3.63
C CYS A 41 12.64 -7.92 -4.24
N TRP A 42 12.45 -8.13 -5.54
CA TRP A 42 13.12 -9.20 -6.28
C TRP A 42 14.36 -8.68 -6.99
N VAL A 43 15.51 -9.33 -6.84
CA VAL A 43 16.78 -8.94 -7.47
C VAL A 43 17.23 -9.98 -8.49
N GLU A 44 17.64 -9.54 -9.67
CA GLU A 44 18.16 -10.42 -10.73
C GLU A 44 19.68 -10.58 -10.55
N ASP A 45 20.16 -11.82 -10.56
CA ASP A 45 21.59 -12.11 -10.50
C ASP A 45 22.27 -12.07 -11.89
N LEU A 46 23.59 -12.27 -11.91
CA LEU A 46 24.37 -12.25 -13.15
C LEU A 46 24.07 -13.43 -14.10
N HIS A 47 23.34 -14.44 -13.61
CA HIS A 47 22.92 -15.63 -14.34
C HIS A 47 21.51 -15.47 -14.93
N GLY A 48 20.77 -14.42 -14.53
CA GLY A 48 19.40 -14.15 -14.96
C GLY A 48 18.35 -14.79 -14.06
N ASP A 49 18.74 -15.23 -12.87
CA ASP A 49 17.84 -15.78 -11.87
C ASP A 49 17.38 -14.69 -10.90
N TRP A 50 16.10 -14.68 -10.59
CA TRP A 50 15.47 -13.73 -9.68
C TRP A 50 15.44 -14.26 -8.25
N HIS A 51 15.90 -13.46 -7.30
CA HIS A 51 15.98 -13.80 -5.88
C HIS A 51 15.11 -12.85 -5.05
N ALA A 52 14.45 -13.38 -4.03
CA ALA A 52 13.62 -12.58 -3.14
C ALA A 52 14.49 -11.88 -2.08
N SER A 53 14.76 -10.59 -2.24
CA SER A 53 15.49 -9.79 -1.25
C SER A 53 14.60 -9.49 -0.04
N MET A 54 15.06 -9.93 1.14
CA MET A 54 14.36 -9.78 2.41
C MET A 54 14.76 -8.52 3.17
N TYR A 55 16.00 -8.05 3.01
CA TYR A 55 16.45 -6.76 3.51
C TYR A 55 17.72 -6.29 2.79
N PHE A 56 18.03 -5.01 2.95
CA PHE A 56 19.17 -4.34 2.34
C PHE A 56 20.07 -3.75 3.42
N GLU A 57 21.35 -4.13 3.43
CA GLU A 57 22.34 -3.62 4.37
C GLU A 57 23.49 -2.95 3.60
N GLY A 58 23.56 -1.62 3.66
CA GLY A 58 24.60 -0.84 2.99
C GLY A 58 24.50 -0.88 1.47
N SER A 59 25.18 -1.85 0.85
CA SER A 59 25.19 -2.10 -0.60
C SER A 59 24.88 -3.56 -0.94
N GLN A 60 24.29 -4.30 0.00
CA GLN A 60 24.10 -5.74 -0.12
C GLN A 60 22.63 -6.11 0.04
N HIS A 61 22.11 -6.89 -0.91
CA HIS A 61 20.82 -7.56 -0.79
C HIS A 61 21.01 -8.91 -0.13
N VAL A 62 20.27 -9.15 0.95
CA VAL A 62 20.21 -10.47 1.56
C VAL A 62 18.92 -11.14 1.10
N SER A 63 19.06 -12.23 0.36
CA SER A 63 17.95 -12.95 -0.27
C SER A 63 17.37 -14.04 0.66
N ALA A 64 16.15 -14.47 0.39
CA ALA A 64 15.46 -15.52 1.15
C ALA A 64 16.21 -16.87 1.12
N CYS A 65 16.91 -17.16 0.02
CA CYS A 65 17.82 -18.30 -0.10
C CYS A 65 19.10 -18.18 0.76
N GLY A 66 19.36 -17.01 1.38
CA GLY A 66 20.54 -16.72 2.19
C GLY A 66 21.75 -16.20 1.40
N GLU A 67 21.65 -16.10 0.07
CA GLU A 67 22.70 -15.49 -0.74
C GLU A 67 22.73 -13.96 -0.58
N ILE A 68 23.94 -13.40 -0.65
CA ILE A 68 24.20 -11.97 -0.47
C ILE A 68 24.72 -11.41 -1.79
N PHE A 69 24.03 -10.41 -2.32
CA PHE A 69 24.35 -9.78 -3.60
C PHE A 69 24.82 -8.34 -3.37
N GLU A 70 26.09 -8.04 -3.68
CA GLU A 70 26.62 -6.67 -3.68
C GLU A 70 26.15 -5.95 -4.97
N THR A 71 25.39 -4.86 -4.84
CA THR A 71 24.65 -4.09 -5.87
C THR A 71 25.32 -3.84 -7.24
N PRO A 72 24.56 -3.47 -8.32
CA PRO A 72 23.08 -3.42 -8.50
C PRO A 72 22.60 -4.42 -9.60
N VAL A 73 21.32 -4.82 -9.71
CA VAL A 73 20.24 -4.09 -10.43
C VAL A 73 18.83 -4.58 -10.05
N ALA A 74 17.87 -3.64 -10.13
CA ALA A 74 16.47 -3.63 -9.70
C ALA A 74 15.68 -4.94 -9.84
N ASN A 75 14.94 -5.32 -8.82
CA ASN A 75 13.86 -4.63 -8.09
C ASN A 75 12.56 -4.51 -8.91
N ILE A 76 11.94 -5.66 -9.15
CA ILE A 76 10.51 -5.73 -9.44
C ILE A 76 9.80 -5.97 -8.10
N ARG A 77 8.88 -5.09 -7.72
CA ARG A 77 7.99 -5.30 -6.55
C ARG A 77 7.01 -6.45 -6.79
N HIS A 78 6.66 -6.67 -8.04
CA HIS A 78 5.81 -7.76 -8.46
C HIS A 78 6.62 -9.05 -8.61
N ASP A 79 5.99 -10.15 -8.21
CA ASP A 79 6.52 -11.50 -8.35
C ASP A 79 6.97 -11.79 -9.81
N PRO A 80 8.28 -12.02 -10.05
CA PRO A 80 8.83 -12.30 -11.36
C PRO A 80 8.24 -13.54 -12.01
N ARG A 81 7.68 -14.48 -11.23
CA ARG A 81 6.94 -15.64 -11.76
C ARG A 81 5.76 -15.24 -12.65
N ARG A 82 5.29 -13.99 -12.58
CA ARG A 82 4.22 -13.44 -13.42
C ARG A 82 4.70 -12.86 -14.76
N LEU A 83 6.02 -12.79 -14.98
CA LEU A 83 6.63 -12.27 -16.19
C LEU A 83 7.00 -13.42 -17.13
N ASP A 84 6.75 -13.23 -18.43
CA ASP A 84 7.15 -14.22 -19.44
C ASP A 84 8.69 -14.33 -19.46
N ARG A 85 9.22 -15.54 -19.24
CA ARG A 85 10.65 -15.90 -19.28
C ARG A 85 11.52 -15.44 -18.11
N ALA A 86 10.95 -15.06 -16.97
CA ALA A 86 11.73 -14.88 -15.75
C ALA A 86 11.97 -16.23 -15.06
N HIS A 87 13.22 -16.53 -14.72
CA HIS A 87 13.56 -17.69 -13.89
C HIS A 87 13.76 -17.23 -12.45
N THR A 88 13.06 -17.84 -11.51
CA THR A 88 13.15 -17.47 -10.08
C THR A 88 13.93 -18.54 -9.35
N CYS A 89 14.80 -18.16 -8.43
CA CYS A 89 15.60 -19.08 -7.63
C CYS A 89 14.69 -20.06 -6.85
N ASP A 90 14.85 -21.36 -7.11
CA ASP A 90 14.06 -22.43 -6.48
C ASP A 90 14.16 -22.40 -4.94
N ASP A 91 15.33 -22.07 -4.39
CA ASP A 91 15.54 -21.98 -2.94
C ASP A 91 14.81 -20.77 -2.32
N CYS A 92 14.71 -19.66 -3.06
CA CYS A 92 13.87 -18.53 -2.63
C CYS A 92 12.39 -18.91 -2.63
N ILE A 93 11.92 -19.65 -3.64
CA ILE A 93 10.54 -20.12 -3.71
C ILE A 93 10.25 -21.08 -2.54
N ALA A 94 11.10 -22.09 -2.34
CA ALA A 94 10.93 -23.06 -1.28
C ALA A 94 10.90 -22.40 0.11
N ARG A 95 11.72 -21.37 0.34
CA ARG A 95 11.74 -20.65 1.62
C ARG A 95 10.45 -19.86 1.86
N LEU A 96 9.90 -19.24 0.82
CA LEU A 96 8.64 -18.47 0.89
C LEU A 96 7.44 -19.40 1.08
N GLU A 97 7.39 -20.49 0.31
CA GLU A 97 6.29 -21.46 0.39
C GLU A 97 6.31 -22.28 1.69
N ALA A 98 7.48 -22.47 2.31
CA ALA A 98 7.59 -23.12 3.62
C ALA A 98 7.06 -22.26 4.79
N GLU A 99 6.94 -20.93 4.63
CA GLU A 99 6.27 -20.07 5.63
C GLU A 99 4.74 -20.06 5.45
N ASP A 100 4.24 -20.48 4.28
CA ASP A 100 2.82 -20.68 3.99
C ASP A 100 2.30 -22.07 4.42
N GLU A 101 3.18 -23.01 4.80
CA GLU A 101 2.80 -24.37 5.24
C GLU A 101 2.08 -24.42 6.61
N ASP A 102 2.05 -23.31 7.36
CA ASP A 102 1.30 -23.18 8.62
C ASP A 102 -0.16 -22.72 8.43
N ASP A 103 -0.66 -22.57 7.20
CA ASP A 103 -2.10 -22.33 6.93
C ASP A 103 -2.83 -23.64 6.59
N GLU A 104 -3.35 -24.26 7.65
CA GLU A 104 -4.28 -25.39 7.68
C GLU A 104 -5.61 -25.06 6.95
N THR A 105 -5.60 -24.85 5.63
CA THR A 105 -6.83 -24.50 4.88
C THR A 105 -7.10 -25.28 3.60
N VAL A 106 -6.25 -26.24 3.20
CA VAL A 106 -6.55 -27.09 2.03
C VAL A 106 -6.60 -28.57 2.43
N PRO A 107 -7.81 -29.19 2.52
CA PRO A 107 -7.94 -30.63 2.70
C PRO A 107 -7.34 -31.37 1.50
N ASP A 108 -6.40 -32.27 1.79
CA ASP A 108 -5.64 -33.02 0.80
C ASP A 108 -6.55 -33.95 -0.05
N GLY A 109 -6.41 -33.85 -1.38
CA GLY A 109 -6.81 -34.93 -2.30
C GLY A 109 -8.23 -34.94 -2.91
N GLY A 110 -8.99 -33.85 -2.85
CA GLY A 110 -10.24 -33.75 -3.62
C GLY A 110 -9.99 -33.53 -5.11
N GLY A 111 -10.21 -34.53 -5.97
CA GLY A 111 -10.12 -34.34 -7.43
C GLY A 111 -11.11 -33.29 -7.92
N PHE A 112 -10.62 -32.15 -8.41
CA PHE A 112 -11.47 -31.07 -8.92
C PHE A 112 -11.92 -31.35 -10.35
N ALA A 113 -13.23 -31.26 -10.59
CA ALA A 113 -13.75 -31.18 -11.95
C ALA A 113 -13.43 -29.79 -12.53
N PRO A 114 -13.02 -29.68 -13.81
CA PRO A 114 -12.78 -28.38 -14.43
C PRO A 114 -14.06 -27.54 -14.41
N ALA A 115 -13.96 -26.32 -13.90
CA ALA A 115 -15.08 -25.39 -13.81
C ALA A 115 -15.64 -25.09 -15.20
N SER A 116 -16.96 -25.22 -15.37
CA SER A 116 -17.64 -24.92 -16.64
C SER A 116 -17.78 -23.42 -16.92
N GLU A 117 -17.58 -22.58 -15.89
CA GLU A 117 -17.67 -21.13 -15.96
C GLU A 117 -16.79 -20.52 -14.84
N LEU A 118 -15.98 -19.51 -15.18
CA LEU A 118 -15.27 -18.70 -14.19
C LEU A 118 -16.29 -17.76 -13.53
N ARG A 119 -16.64 -18.03 -12.28
CA ARG A 119 -17.28 -17.04 -11.41
C ARG A 119 -16.26 -16.66 -10.36
N ALA A 120 -15.77 -15.42 -10.43
CA ALA A 120 -15.14 -14.81 -9.27
C ALA A 120 -16.21 -14.82 -8.17
N ASP A 121 -15.87 -15.43 -7.05
CA ASP A 121 -16.64 -15.55 -5.83
C ASP A 121 -16.86 -14.21 -5.11
N GLY A 122 -16.59 -13.08 -5.80
CA GLY A 122 -17.01 -11.73 -5.46
C GLY A 122 -17.17 -11.54 -3.97
N GLY A 123 -16.05 -11.63 -3.24
CA GLY A 123 -16.05 -11.50 -1.77
C GLY A 123 -16.94 -10.33 -1.36
N GLU A 124 -17.75 -10.55 -0.34
CA GLU A 124 -18.72 -9.56 0.15
C GLU A 124 -18.02 -8.21 0.32
N VAL A 125 -18.41 -7.22 -0.48
CA VAL A 125 -17.74 -5.92 -0.49
C VAL A 125 -18.06 -5.23 0.83
N ASP A 126 -17.05 -4.88 1.63
CA ASP A 126 -17.25 -4.00 2.77
C ASP A 126 -17.60 -2.59 2.25
N ILE A 127 -18.89 -2.28 2.27
CA ILE A 127 -19.42 -1.00 1.77
C ILE A 127 -18.87 0.18 2.59
N TYR A 128 -18.54 -0.03 3.88
CA TYR A 128 -17.98 1.02 4.72
C TYR A 128 -16.57 1.39 4.27
N GLU A 129 -15.70 0.39 4.12
CA GLU A 129 -14.33 0.58 3.64
C GLU A 129 -14.32 1.16 2.23
N TRP A 130 -15.15 0.61 1.34
CA TRP A 130 -15.30 1.13 -0.02
C TRP A 130 -15.66 2.63 -0.03
N VAL A 131 -16.60 3.07 0.82
CA VAL A 131 -16.99 4.49 0.94
C VAL A 131 -15.79 5.36 1.32
N LEU A 132 -14.95 4.90 2.23
CA LEU A 132 -13.78 5.63 2.70
C LEU A 132 -12.71 5.77 1.61
N GLU A 133 -12.46 4.70 0.86
CA GLU A 133 -11.48 4.68 -0.22
C GLU A 133 -11.93 5.52 -1.43
N ASN A 134 -13.23 5.46 -1.76
CA ASN A 134 -13.75 5.99 -3.02
C ASN A 134 -14.34 7.40 -2.91
N VAL A 135 -14.40 8.00 -1.71
CA VAL A 135 -15.00 9.33 -1.51
C VAL A 135 -14.35 10.41 -2.39
N HIS A 136 -13.05 10.30 -2.70
CA HIS A 136 -12.34 11.28 -3.54
C HIS A 136 -12.29 10.92 -5.03
N GLU A 137 -12.51 9.66 -5.39
CA GLU A 137 -12.61 9.22 -6.79
C GLU A 137 -13.82 9.88 -7.48
N TYR A 138 -14.91 10.05 -6.72
CA TYR A 138 -16.14 10.64 -7.22
C TYR A 138 -16.28 12.09 -6.78
N SER A 139 -15.36 12.92 -7.26
CA SER A 139 -15.26 14.33 -6.89
C SER A 139 -16.53 15.13 -7.21
N ALA A 140 -16.77 16.16 -6.40
CA ALA A 140 -17.78 17.17 -6.64
C ALA A 140 -17.22 18.24 -7.59
N GLY A 141 -17.18 17.92 -8.88
CA GLY A 141 -16.64 18.82 -9.90
C GLY A 141 -15.11 18.87 -9.88
N ALA A 142 -14.54 20.05 -10.13
CA ALA A 142 -13.08 20.22 -10.30
C ALA A 142 -12.29 20.18 -8.99
N ASP A 143 -12.95 20.26 -7.84
CA ASP A 143 -12.29 20.25 -6.54
C ASP A 143 -12.12 18.81 -6.03
N SER A 144 -10.92 18.25 -6.20
CA SER A 144 -10.57 16.88 -5.80
C SER A 144 -10.62 16.64 -4.29
N ARG A 145 -10.71 17.70 -3.47
CA ARG A 145 -10.81 17.59 -2.01
C ARG A 145 -12.20 17.16 -1.54
N TRP A 146 -13.21 17.33 -2.40
CA TRP A 146 -14.59 17.01 -2.08
C TRP A 146 -15.10 15.89 -2.97
N GLY A 147 -15.58 14.83 -2.35
CA GLY A 147 -16.49 13.87 -2.94
C GLY A 147 -17.91 14.38 -3.00
N SER A 148 -18.69 13.89 -3.95
CA SER A 148 -20.14 14.09 -3.99
C SER A 148 -20.85 12.91 -3.33
N ARG A 149 -21.67 13.17 -2.30
CA ARG A 149 -22.50 12.14 -1.66
C ARG A 149 -23.40 11.42 -2.68
N ASP A 150 -24.01 12.16 -3.59
CA ASP A 150 -24.93 11.59 -4.57
C ASP A 150 -24.19 10.73 -5.60
N ASN A 151 -22.98 11.15 -6.02
CA ASN A 151 -22.16 10.32 -6.91
C ASN A 151 -21.68 9.06 -6.20
N LEU A 152 -21.21 9.18 -4.95
CA LEU A 152 -20.74 8.05 -4.17
C LEU A 152 -21.86 7.01 -3.96
N VAL A 153 -23.09 7.46 -3.67
CA VAL A 153 -24.27 6.59 -3.60
C VAL A 153 -24.62 5.98 -4.96
N HIS A 154 -24.53 6.76 -6.04
CA HIS A 154 -24.82 6.28 -7.40
C HIS A 154 -23.85 5.20 -7.86
N GLN A 155 -22.58 5.30 -7.47
CA GLN A 155 -21.55 4.32 -7.82
C GLN A 155 -21.60 3.12 -6.88
N GLY A 156 -21.74 3.32 -5.57
CA GLY A 156 -21.76 2.24 -4.59
C GLY A 156 -22.91 1.25 -4.81
N ARG A 157 -24.08 1.70 -5.30
CA ARG A 157 -25.20 0.79 -5.65
C ARG A 157 -24.92 -0.12 -6.86
N LYS A 158 -23.77 0.03 -7.53
CA LYS A 158 -23.32 -0.84 -8.62
C LYS A 158 -22.42 -1.96 -8.11
N LEU A 159 -21.99 -1.91 -6.85
CA LEU A 159 -21.28 -3.00 -6.21
C LEU A 159 -22.23 -4.18 -6.06
N ASP A 160 -21.69 -5.39 -6.25
CA ASP A 160 -22.49 -6.60 -6.09
C ASP A 160 -22.94 -6.75 -4.62
N GLY A 161 -24.20 -7.11 -4.42
CA GLY A 161 -24.79 -7.21 -3.08
C GLY A 161 -25.10 -5.89 -2.35
N ALA A 162 -24.68 -4.72 -2.86
CA ALA A 162 -24.90 -3.44 -2.18
C ALA A 162 -26.20 -2.75 -2.62
N SER A 163 -27.09 -2.44 -1.68
CA SER A 163 -28.23 -1.57 -1.96
C SER A 163 -27.88 -0.09 -1.81
N LYS A 164 -28.70 0.78 -2.40
CA LYS A 164 -28.63 2.23 -2.18
C LYS A 164 -28.67 2.59 -0.69
N ASP A 165 -29.50 1.87 0.08
CA ASP A 165 -29.69 2.13 1.51
C ASP A 165 -28.44 1.75 2.31
N ASP A 166 -27.77 0.66 1.92
CA ASP A 166 -26.54 0.22 2.58
C ASP A 166 -25.41 1.23 2.40
N VAL A 167 -25.23 1.77 1.19
CA VAL A 167 -24.25 2.83 0.93
C VAL A 167 -24.60 4.11 1.70
N GLN A 168 -25.89 4.47 1.80
CA GLN A 168 -26.31 5.63 2.58
C GLN A 168 -26.08 5.45 4.09
N LYS A 169 -26.31 4.24 4.61
CA LYS A 169 -26.01 3.87 6.00
C LYS A 169 -24.51 3.89 6.26
N ALA A 170 -23.69 3.36 5.35
CA ALA A 170 -22.24 3.40 5.45
C ALA A 170 -21.69 4.83 5.48
N ILE A 171 -22.17 5.71 4.58
CA ILE A 171 -21.79 7.14 4.59
C ILE A 171 -22.21 7.81 5.90
N THR A 172 -23.42 7.51 6.39
CA THR A 172 -23.92 8.11 7.63
C THR A 172 -23.08 7.65 8.82
N ARG A 173 -22.80 6.34 8.90
CA ARG A 173 -21.89 5.76 9.89
C ARG A 173 -20.51 6.42 9.83
N ALA A 174 -19.94 6.63 8.64
CA ALA A 174 -18.62 7.24 8.49
C ALA A 174 -18.59 8.71 8.93
N VAL A 175 -19.69 9.45 8.73
CA VAL A 175 -19.84 10.82 9.26
C VAL A 175 -20.01 10.81 10.77
N ASP A 176 -20.82 9.90 11.31
CA ASP A 176 -21.07 9.78 12.75
C ASP A 176 -19.82 9.34 13.52
N ASN A 177 -18.99 8.48 12.90
CA ASN A 177 -17.68 8.06 13.41
C ASN A 177 -16.59 9.12 13.24
N GLU A 178 -16.89 10.30 12.69
CA GLU A 178 -15.90 11.34 12.43
C GLU A 178 -14.76 10.89 11.49
N ASP A 179 -14.99 9.89 10.62
CA ASP A 179 -14.09 9.45 9.56
C ASP A 179 -14.27 10.25 8.27
N LEU A 180 -15.48 10.78 8.05
CA LEU A 180 -15.79 11.74 7.00
C LEU A 180 -16.32 13.04 7.58
N ILE A 181 -15.93 14.17 6.98
CA ILE A 181 -16.62 15.45 7.17
C ILE A 181 -17.65 15.64 6.05
N SER A 182 -18.83 16.14 6.41
CA SER A 182 -19.87 16.50 5.44
C SER A 182 -20.19 18.00 5.42
N TRP A 183 -20.38 18.54 4.22
CA TRP A 183 -20.76 19.94 3.99
C TRP A 183 -21.68 20.08 2.78
N HIS A 184 -22.98 20.35 2.98
CA HIS A 184 -23.97 20.52 1.91
C HIS A 184 -23.96 19.44 0.82
N GLY A 185 -23.84 18.17 1.21
CA GLY A 185 -23.78 17.04 0.26
C GLY A 185 -22.37 16.73 -0.26
N LEU A 186 -21.38 17.55 0.08
CA LEU A 186 -19.96 17.25 -0.12
C LEU A 186 -19.43 16.39 1.02
N LEU A 187 -18.50 15.50 0.70
CA LEU A 187 -17.84 14.60 1.64
C LEU A 187 -16.33 14.72 1.49
N SER A 188 -15.58 14.57 2.57
CA SER A 188 -14.12 14.52 2.53
C SER A 188 -13.62 13.64 3.67
N ARG A 189 -12.48 12.97 3.48
CA ARG A 189 -11.79 12.25 4.55
C ARG A 189 -11.45 13.22 5.68
N ALA A 190 -11.79 12.82 6.91
CA ALA A 190 -11.54 13.63 8.11
C ALA A 190 -10.09 13.50 8.62
N GLU A 191 -9.11 13.34 7.73
CA GLU A 191 -7.70 13.26 8.10
C GLU A 191 -7.17 14.65 8.45
N ILE A 192 -6.28 14.74 9.45
CA ILE A 192 -5.79 16.02 9.99
C ILE A 192 -5.26 16.94 8.88
N ASP A 193 -4.46 16.41 7.95
CA ASP A 193 -3.84 17.22 6.91
C ASP A 193 -4.85 17.65 5.84
N ARG A 194 -5.84 16.81 5.54
CA ARG A 194 -6.95 17.16 4.64
C ARG A 194 -7.86 18.22 5.25
N LEU A 195 -8.18 18.10 6.53
CA LEU A 195 -8.97 19.10 7.26
C LEU A 195 -8.24 20.44 7.35
N ARG A 196 -6.92 20.44 7.56
CA ARG A 196 -6.08 21.64 7.54
C ARG A 196 -6.10 22.31 6.17
N GLU A 197 -6.00 21.51 5.11
CA GLU A 197 -6.02 22.03 3.74
C GLU A 197 -7.37 22.66 3.38
N ILE A 198 -8.48 22.06 3.83
CA ILE A 198 -9.80 22.69 3.70
C ILE A 198 -9.82 24.04 4.43
N VAL A 199 -9.37 24.10 5.69
CA VAL A 199 -9.34 25.35 6.46
C VAL A 199 -8.47 26.42 5.82
N ARG A 200 -7.28 26.06 5.31
CA ARG A 200 -6.35 26.98 4.64
C ARG A 200 -7.05 27.67 3.48
N ILE A 201 -7.69 26.91 2.60
CA ILE A 201 -8.32 27.44 1.40
C ILE A 201 -9.58 28.26 1.71
N GLU A 202 -10.36 27.91 2.74
CA GLU A 202 -11.46 28.76 3.22
C GLU A 202 -11.01 30.16 3.67
N HIS A 203 -9.75 30.30 4.08
CA HIS A 203 -9.17 31.59 4.46
C HIS A 203 -8.43 32.29 3.32
N GLU A 204 -7.79 31.53 2.42
CA GLU A 204 -6.89 32.09 1.40
C GLU A 204 -7.55 32.33 0.04
N GLU A 205 -8.51 31.49 -0.38
CA GLU A 205 -9.04 31.53 -1.74
C GLU A 205 -10.52 31.96 -1.80
N HIS A 206 -11.24 31.91 -0.68
CA HIS A 206 -12.64 32.28 -0.63
C HIS A 206 -12.84 33.71 -0.09
N GLU A 207 -13.54 34.55 -0.85
CA GLU A 207 -13.91 35.92 -0.44
C GLU A 207 -14.81 35.93 0.81
N ILE A 208 -15.58 34.87 1.01
CA ILE A 208 -16.43 34.68 2.20
C ILE A 208 -16.03 33.37 2.87
N THR A 209 -15.32 33.49 3.99
CA THR A 209 -14.96 32.32 4.81
C THR A 209 -16.20 31.67 5.40
N ARG A 210 -16.36 30.38 5.16
CA ARG A 210 -17.44 29.57 5.75
C ARG A 210 -17.08 29.17 7.18
N GLN A 211 -17.30 30.09 8.12
CA GLN A 211 -16.91 29.96 9.54
C GLN A 211 -17.41 28.66 10.21
N ILE A 212 -18.61 28.19 9.84
CA ILE A 212 -19.16 26.94 10.38
C ILE A 212 -18.36 25.72 9.91
N LEU A 213 -17.95 25.69 8.64
CA LEU A 213 -17.12 24.61 8.09
C LEU A 213 -15.74 24.61 8.75
N VAL A 214 -15.11 25.78 8.85
CA VAL A 214 -13.82 25.96 9.53
C VAL A 214 -13.91 25.48 10.99
N GLY A 215 -14.97 25.86 11.71
CA GLY A 215 -15.22 25.41 13.07
C GLY A 215 -15.36 23.88 13.19
N LYS A 216 -16.07 23.24 12.25
CA LYS A 216 -16.18 21.77 12.19
C LYS A 216 -14.82 21.11 11.95
N CYS A 217 -14.05 21.59 10.98
CA CYS A 217 -12.70 21.05 10.70
C CYS A 217 -11.78 21.18 11.91
N ASN A 218 -11.74 22.35 12.56
CA ASN A 218 -10.90 22.57 13.74
C ASN A 218 -11.29 21.69 14.92
N LYS A 219 -12.59 21.45 15.13
CA LYS A 219 -13.07 20.52 16.15
C LYS A 219 -12.56 19.10 15.88
N LEU A 220 -12.71 18.60 14.65
CA LEU A 220 -12.24 17.27 14.26
C LEU A 220 -10.72 17.12 14.39
N ILE A 221 -9.95 18.13 13.96
CA ILE A 221 -8.50 18.16 14.15
C ILE A 221 -8.14 18.04 15.64
N ALA A 222 -8.83 18.78 16.52
CA ALA A 222 -8.58 18.73 17.96
C ALA A 222 -8.96 17.38 18.59
N THR A 223 -10.04 16.73 18.12
CA THR A 223 -10.41 15.37 18.54
C THR A 223 -9.33 14.37 18.13
N LYS A 224 -8.97 14.33 16.84
CA LYS A 224 -8.00 13.35 16.33
C LYS A 224 -6.58 13.53 16.89
N LYS A 225 -6.18 14.77 17.20
CA LYS A 225 -4.92 15.01 17.92
C LYS A 225 -4.93 14.46 19.34
N ARG A 226 -6.07 14.53 20.04
CA ARG A 226 -6.21 13.97 21.40
C ARG A 226 -6.20 12.45 21.38
N GLU A 227 -6.86 11.83 20.40
CA GLU A 227 -6.85 10.37 20.21
C GLU A 227 -5.43 9.85 19.98
N ARG A 228 -4.70 10.42 19.01
CA ARG A 228 -3.28 10.06 18.77
C ARG A 228 -2.39 10.25 19.99
N ALA A 229 -2.61 11.33 20.77
CA ALA A 229 -1.86 11.60 21.99
C ALA A 229 -2.23 10.63 23.14
N GLY A 230 -3.48 10.17 23.20
CA GLY A 230 -3.95 9.19 24.17
C GLY A 230 -3.49 7.76 23.87
N GLU A 231 -3.37 7.40 22.59
CA GLU A 231 -2.76 6.12 22.14
C GLU A 231 -1.25 6.07 22.41
N SER A 232 -0.59 7.23 22.45
CA SER A 232 0.84 7.35 22.79
C SER A 232 1.12 7.31 24.30
N ALA A 233 0.08 7.27 25.14
CA ALA A 233 0.19 7.23 26.59
C ALA A 233 -0.15 5.82 27.10
N GLU A 234 0.68 4.83 26.74
CA GLU A 234 0.76 3.63 27.59
C GLU A 234 1.18 4.07 29.00
N PRO A 235 0.58 3.50 30.06
CA PRO A 235 0.93 3.88 31.41
C PRO A 235 2.35 3.36 31.68
N GLU A 236 3.33 4.28 31.79
CA GLU A 236 4.56 3.97 32.51
C GLU A 236 4.15 3.45 33.88
N ALA A 237 4.28 2.14 34.05
CA ALA A 237 4.06 1.47 35.32
C ALA A 237 4.89 2.22 36.35
N ALA A 238 4.20 2.85 37.30
CA ALA A 238 4.81 3.49 38.44
C ALA A 238 5.71 2.48 39.15
N ILE A 239 7.02 2.54 38.88
CA ILE A 239 8.02 1.87 39.69
C ILE A 239 8.06 2.64 41.00
N ASN A 240 7.18 2.23 41.91
CA ASN A 240 7.14 2.72 43.27
C ASN A 240 8.51 2.45 43.88
N GLY A 241 9.29 3.52 44.08
CA GLY A 241 10.51 3.51 44.87
C GLY A 241 10.17 3.12 46.29
N GLY A 242 10.25 1.82 46.58
CA GLY A 242 10.21 1.28 47.93
C GLY A 242 11.57 1.45 48.59
N GLU A 243 11.83 2.64 49.12
CA GLU A 243 12.75 2.80 50.26
C GLU A 243 12.07 2.19 51.49
N THR A 244 12.53 1.03 51.94
CA THR A 244 12.44 0.65 53.36
C THR A 244 13.55 -0.32 53.76
N ALA A 245 14.27 0.11 54.81
CA ALA A 245 15.12 -0.61 55.77
C ALA A 245 16.58 -0.89 55.38
#